data_AF-A0A822FEI5-F1
#
_entry.id   AF-A0A822FEI5-F1
#
_cell.length_a   1.000
_cell.length_b   1.000
_cell.length_c   1.000
_cell.angle_alpha   90.00
_cell.angle_beta   90.00
_cell.angle_gamma   90.00
#
_symmetry.space_group_name_H-M   'P 1'
#
loop_
_entity.id
_entity.type
_entity.pdbx_description
1 polymer ?
#
loop_
_entity_poly.entity_id
_entity_poly.type
_entity_poly.pdbx_seq_one_letter_code
_entity_poly.pdbx_strand_id
1 'polypeptide(L)'
;EKEGKLSFRLMILYYIHRYIRLTPTFLLMVLVSINLTPYFGHGPIYPKQEGFEFTGCRSQYWWTSILYVGNFVKAENMCLGVSWYLHNDMQFHWIAPLSLIPFVLRRKSFSFVITILLVLLGSGSILGILLYYPRISLDDMNGFANT
;
A
#
# COMPACT_ATOMS: atom_id res chain seq x y z
N GLU A 1 -0.56 30.34 -29.99
CA GLU A 1 -0.76 30.12 -28.55
C GLU A 1 0.08 28.92 -28.13
N LYS A 2 0.99 29.08 -27.16
CA LYS A 2 1.98 28.05 -26.82
C LYS A 2 1.28 26.92 -26.06
N GLU A 3 0.81 25.91 -26.78
CA GLU A 3 0.44 24.60 -26.25
C GLU A 3 1.64 24.09 -25.45
N GLY A 4 1.62 24.31 -24.13
CA GLY A 4 2.64 23.86 -23.22
C GLY A 4 2.67 22.35 -23.32
N LYS A 5 3.63 21.81 -24.06
CA LYS A 5 3.93 20.38 -24.08
C LYS A 5 4.01 19.95 -22.63
N LEU A 6 2.99 19.22 -22.15
CA LEU A 6 3.04 18.48 -20.90
C LEU A 6 4.20 17.51 -21.07
N SER A 7 5.40 17.98 -20.70
CA SER A 7 6.62 17.29 -21.03
C SER A 7 6.64 16.06 -20.15
N PHE A 8 6.65 14.88 -20.77
CA PHE A 8 6.77 13.60 -20.09
C PHE A 8 7.90 13.61 -19.03
N ARG A 9 8.95 14.42 -19.26
CA ARG A 9 10.03 14.71 -18.31
C ARG A 9 9.56 15.35 -17.00
N LEU A 10 8.66 16.34 -17.05
CA LEU A 10 8.08 16.98 -15.86
C LEU A 10 7.23 15.99 -15.05
N MET A 11 6.49 15.13 -15.74
CA MET A 11 5.68 14.10 -15.12
C MET A 11 6.55 13.06 -14.40
N ILE A 12 7.62 12.58 -15.05
CA ILE A 12 8.61 11.69 -14.41
C ILE A 12 9.28 12.37 -13.22
N LEU A 13 9.71 13.62 -13.37
CA LEU A 13 10.37 14.36 -12.29
C LEU A 13 9.45 14.50 -11.06
N TYR A 14 8.16 14.73 -11.29
CA TYR A 14 7.15 14.77 -10.23
C TYR A 14 7.04 13.43 -9.47
N TYR A 15 7.03 12.30 -10.19
CA TYR A 15 7.02 10.97 -9.57
C TYR A 15 8.28 10.69 -8.76
N ILE A 16 9.45 10.99 -9.32
CA ILE A 16 10.74 10.76 -8.65
C ILE A 16 10.85 11.61 -7.38
N HIS A 17 10.44 12.87 -7.44
CA HIS A 17 10.48 13.77 -6.28
C HIS A 17 9.60 13.27 -5.13
N ARG A 18 8.40 12.75 -5.44
CA ARG A 18 7.54 12.14 -4.42
C ARG A 18 8.18 10.90 -3.82
N TYR A 19 8.73 10.01 -4.65
CA TYR A 19 9.39 8.78 -4.20
C TYR A 19 10.54 9.11 -3.25
N ILE A 20 11.46 9.98 -3.67
CA ILE A 20 12.63 10.39 -2.86
C ILE A 20 12.23 11.07 -1.53
N ARG A 21 11.08 11.74 -1.46
CA ARG A 21 10.60 12.34 -0.22
C ARG A 21 10.04 11.31 0.78
N LEU A 22 9.34 10.28 0.30
CA LEU A 22 8.63 9.30 1.14
C LEU A 22 9.50 8.10 1.52
N THR A 23 10.30 7.58 0.58
CA THR A 23 11.15 6.41 0.78
C THR A 23 12.14 6.53 1.95
N PRO A 24 12.85 7.65 2.21
CA PRO A 24 13.85 7.71 3.29
C PRO A 24 13.20 7.57 4.67
N THR A 25 12.07 8.24 4.89
CA THR A 25 11.31 8.13 6.15
C THR A 25 10.78 6.72 6.33
N PHE A 26 10.28 6.11 5.25
CA PHE A 26 9.76 4.75 5.32
C PHE A 26 10.86 3.71 5.58
N LEU A 27 12.02 3.87 4.94
CA LEU A 27 13.19 3.03 5.18
C LEU A 27 13.71 3.18 6.61
N LEU A 28 13.74 4.41 7.15
CA LEU A 28 14.11 4.64 8.54
C LEU A 28 13.16 3.90 9.49
N MET A 29 11.85 3.97 9.25
CA MET A 29 10.88 3.21 10.05
C MET A 29 11.13 1.71 9.97
N VAL A 30 11.38 1.15 8.79
CA VAL A 30 11.74 -0.27 8.61
C VAL A 30 13.00 -0.63 9.41
N LEU A 31 14.04 0.21 9.34
CA LEU A 31 15.30 -0.03 10.06
C LEU A 31 15.12 0.04 11.58
N VAL A 32 14.34 0.99 12.08
CA VAL A 32 13.97 1.10 13.49
C VAL A 32 13.16 -0.14 13.91
N SER A 33 12.20 -0.57 13.08
CA SER A 33 11.40 -1.76 13.36
C SER A 33 12.26 -3.04 13.43
N ILE A 34 13.31 -3.16 12.62
CA ILE A 34 14.22 -4.32 12.66
C ILE A 34 15.18 -4.25 13.87
N ASN A 35 15.77 -3.09 14.13
CA ASN A 35 16.90 -2.97 15.06
C ASN A 35 16.48 -2.55 16.48
N LEU A 36 15.44 -1.72 16.62
CA LEU A 36 15.05 -1.10 17.89
C LEU A 36 13.88 -1.80 18.58
N THR A 37 13.00 -2.47 17.83
CA THR A 37 11.87 -3.25 18.38
C THR A 37 12.24 -4.22 19.50
N PRO A 38 13.31 -5.03 19.41
CA PRO A 38 13.67 -5.94 20.50
C PRO A 38 14.10 -5.22 21.80
N TYR A 39 14.40 -3.92 21.75
CA TYR A 39 14.83 -3.13 22.91
C TYR A 39 13.70 -2.29 23.53
N PHE A 40 12.52 -2.18 22.91
CA PHE A 40 11.44 -1.31 23.41
C PHE A 40 10.74 -1.81 24.68
N GLY A 41 10.87 -3.09 25.04
CA GLY A 41 10.34 -3.58 26.31
C GLY A 41 10.19 -5.09 26.38
N HIS A 42 9.95 -5.57 27.60
CA HIS A 42 9.64 -6.97 27.89
C HIS A 42 8.25 -7.01 28.53
N GLY A 43 7.33 -7.81 27.97
CA GLY A 43 5.98 -7.95 28.48
C GLY A 43 5.39 -9.34 28.16
N PRO A 44 4.33 -9.77 28.86
CA PRO A 44 3.73 -11.10 28.65
C PRO A 44 3.08 -11.26 27.26
N ILE A 45 2.61 -10.16 26.67
CA ILE A 45 2.08 -10.09 25.30
C ILE A 45 3.20 -9.77 24.29
N TYR A 46 4.33 -9.24 24.77
CA TYR A 46 5.44 -8.88 23.90
C TYR A 46 6.22 -10.14 23.53
N PRO A 47 6.39 -10.47 22.25
CA PRO A 47 7.09 -11.68 21.83
C PRO A 47 8.54 -11.63 22.33
N LYS A 48 8.88 -12.56 23.23
CA LYS A 48 10.06 -12.53 24.12
C LYS A 48 11.43 -12.51 23.42
N GLN A 49 11.49 -12.71 22.11
CA GLN A 49 12.77 -12.82 21.41
C GLN A 49 12.85 -11.98 20.13
N GLU A 50 11.73 -11.61 19.50
CA GLU A 50 11.79 -11.12 18.13
C GLU A 50 10.92 -9.88 17.84
N GLY A 51 9.93 -9.48 18.66
CA GLY A 51 9.03 -8.37 18.29
C GLY A 51 7.92 -8.83 17.32
N PHE A 52 6.85 -8.03 17.17
CA PHE A 52 5.62 -8.46 16.48
C PHE A 52 5.79 -8.70 14.96
N GLU A 53 6.83 -8.15 14.34
CA GLU A 53 6.94 -8.00 12.86
C GLU A 53 8.24 -8.60 12.28
N PHE A 54 8.95 -9.38 13.09
CA PHE A 54 10.37 -9.70 12.82
C PHE A 54 10.60 -10.79 11.80
N THR A 55 9.71 -11.78 11.72
CA THR A 55 9.75 -12.83 10.70
C THR A 55 9.60 -12.26 9.29
N GLY A 56 8.76 -11.24 9.11
CA GLY A 56 8.58 -10.53 7.84
C GLY A 56 9.77 -9.61 7.49
N CYS A 57 10.28 -8.84 8.44
CA CYS A 57 11.34 -7.86 8.18
C CYS A 57 12.76 -8.45 8.06
N ARG A 58 13.17 -9.40 8.91
CA ARG A 58 14.60 -9.67 9.15
C ARG A 58 15.29 -10.54 8.08
N SER A 59 14.56 -11.36 7.32
CA SER A 59 15.20 -12.37 6.45
C SER A 59 14.81 -12.33 4.96
N GLN A 60 13.57 -11.96 4.59
CA GLN A 60 13.13 -12.17 3.19
C GLN A 60 12.33 -11.05 2.52
N TYR A 61 11.75 -10.09 3.24
CA TYR A 61 10.79 -9.14 2.64
C TYR A 61 11.02 -7.65 2.91
N TRP A 62 12.13 -7.24 3.52
CA TRP A 62 12.45 -5.80 3.72
C TRP A 62 12.47 -5.00 2.40
N TRP A 63 12.89 -5.62 1.30
CA TRP A 63 12.89 -5.02 -0.04
C TRP A 63 11.48 -4.78 -0.58
N THR A 64 10.48 -5.54 -0.12
CA THR A 64 9.08 -5.36 -0.54
C THR A 64 8.51 -4.04 -0.03
N SER A 65 9.00 -3.56 1.11
CA SER A 65 8.68 -2.25 1.66
C SER A 65 9.28 -1.13 0.80
N ILE A 66 10.50 -1.29 0.28
CA ILE A 66 11.14 -0.29 -0.60
C ILE A 66 10.40 -0.16 -1.93
N LEU A 67 9.98 -1.30 -2.49
CA LEU A 67 9.24 -1.34 -3.76
C LEU A 67 7.73 -1.10 -3.59
N TYR A 68 7.23 -0.92 -2.36
CA TYR A 68 5.80 -0.79 -2.07
C TYR A 68 4.94 -1.95 -2.61
N VAL A 69 5.49 -3.17 -2.62
CA VAL A 69 4.82 -4.40 -3.10
C VAL A 69 4.48 -5.41 -2.00
N GLY A 70 4.76 -5.08 -0.72
CA GLY A 70 4.47 -5.97 0.42
C GLY A 70 3.03 -6.52 0.43
N ASN A 71 2.04 -5.71 0.01
CA ASN A 71 0.62 -6.12 -0.06
C ASN A 71 0.36 -7.26 -1.06
N PHE A 72 1.10 -7.33 -2.16
CA PHE A 72 0.85 -8.31 -3.22
C PHE A 72 1.62 -9.61 -3.03
N VAL A 73 2.80 -9.55 -2.42
CA VAL A 73 3.67 -10.72 -2.28
C VAL A 73 3.21 -11.61 -1.13
N LYS A 74 3.05 -11.04 0.08
CA LYS A 74 2.55 -11.74 1.27
C LYS A 74 1.96 -10.73 2.26
N ALA A 75 0.65 -10.47 2.16
CA ALA A 75 -0.05 -9.58 3.08
C ALA A 75 0.06 -10.01 4.55
N GLU A 76 0.19 -11.32 4.81
CA GLU A 76 0.32 -11.88 6.16
C GLU A 76 1.74 -11.76 6.76
N ASN A 77 2.76 -11.55 5.93
CA ASN A 77 4.16 -11.47 6.36
C ASN A 77 4.80 -10.14 5.92
N MET A 78 4.02 -9.06 6.01
CA MET A 78 4.52 -7.71 5.76
C MET A 78 5.48 -7.30 6.88
N CYS A 79 6.50 -6.51 6.55
CA CYS A 79 7.46 -6.02 7.54
C CYS A 79 6.84 -4.97 8.50
N LEU A 80 5.89 -4.18 8.02
CA LEU A 80 5.09 -3.30 8.88
C LEU A 80 3.65 -3.47 8.46
N GLY A 81 2.82 -4.12 9.27
CA GLY A 81 1.39 -4.28 8.97
C GLY A 81 0.76 -2.93 8.65
N VAL A 82 0.93 -1.94 9.53
CA VAL A 82 0.46 -0.55 9.36
C VAL A 82 0.85 0.10 8.02
N SER A 83 1.94 -0.34 7.38
CA SER A 83 2.37 0.25 6.12
C SER A 83 1.53 -0.17 4.90
N TRP A 84 0.57 -1.09 5.06
CA TRP A 84 -0.31 -1.54 3.98
C TRP A 84 -0.98 -0.39 3.22
N TYR A 85 -1.40 0.68 3.93
CA TYR A 85 -2.04 1.83 3.29
C TYR A 85 -1.04 2.62 2.43
N LEU A 86 0.21 2.72 2.89
CA LEU A 86 1.27 3.47 2.22
C LEU A 86 1.67 2.79 0.90
N HIS A 87 1.70 1.45 0.92
CA HIS A 87 1.89 0.65 -0.29
C HIS A 87 0.78 0.88 -1.30
N ASN A 88 -0.48 0.91 -0.87
CA ASN A 88 -1.63 1.18 -1.74
C ASN A 88 -1.60 2.61 -2.31
N ASP A 89 -1.26 3.63 -1.51
CA ASP A 89 -1.16 5.02 -1.98
C ASP A 89 -0.14 5.17 -3.13
N MET A 90 1.00 4.50 -3.03
CA MET A 90 2.02 4.53 -4.09
C MET A 90 1.56 3.83 -5.37
N GLN A 91 0.81 2.74 -5.25
CA GLN A 91 0.24 2.01 -6.40
C GLN A 91 -0.85 2.85 -7.09
N PHE A 92 -1.75 3.46 -6.33
CA PHE A 92 -2.76 4.37 -6.89
C PHE A 92 -2.11 5.59 -7.54
N HIS A 93 -1.00 6.08 -7.01
CA HIS A 93 -0.26 7.17 -7.62
C HIS A 93 0.32 6.81 -9.00
N TRP A 94 0.78 5.57 -9.18
CA TRP A 94 1.26 5.06 -10.47
C TRP A 94 0.13 4.79 -11.48
N ILE A 95 -1.08 4.45 -11.00
CA ILE A 95 -2.26 4.21 -11.83
C ILE A 95 -2.99 5.52 -12.19
N ALA A 96 -2.91 6.55 -11.34
CA ALA A 96 -3.51 7.86 -11.57
C ALA A 96 -3.28 8.49 -12.97
N PRO A 97 -2.08 8.48 -13.58
CA PRO A 97 -1.86 9.10 -14.88
C PRO A 97 -2.62 8.39 -16.01
N LEU A 98 -2.96 7.11 -15.84
CA LEU A 98 -3.78 6.37 -16.81
C LEU A 98 -5.16 7.00 -16.99
N SER A 99 -5.75 7.54 -15.90
CA SER A 99 -7.01 8.27 -15.93
C SER A 99 -6.81 9.76 -16.25
N LEU A 100 -5.74 10.37 -15.71
CA LEU A 100 -5.48 11.81 -15.81
C LEU A 100 -5.02 12.24 -17.22
N ILE A 101 -4.20 11.44 -17.90
CA ILE A 101 -3.66 11.79 -19.23
C ILE A 101 -4.81 11.93 -20.25
N PRO A 102 -5.73 10.97 -20.43
CA PRO A 102 -6.86 11.13 -21.35
C PRO A 102 -7.77 12.32 -21.01
N PHE A 103 -7.89 12.67 -19.72
CA PHE A 103 -8.65 13.82 -19.27
C PHE A 103 -8.04 15.13 -19.76
N VAL A 104 -6.71 15.28 -19.62
CA VAL A 104 -5.96 16.45 -20.08
C VAL A 104 -5.96 16.56 -21.61
N LEU A 105 -5.92 15.43 -22.33
CA LEU A 105 -6.02 15.38 -23.81
C LEU A 105 -7.44 15.62 -24.36
N ARG A 106 -8.37 16.17 -23.55
CA ARG A 106 -9.79 16.40 -23.90
C ARG A 106 -10.58 15.16 -24.32
N ARG A 107 -10.06 13.93 -24.09
CA ARG A 107 -10.78 12.66 -24.32
C ARG A 107 -11.53 12.24 -23.05
N LYS A 108 -12.46 13.09 -22.59
CA LYS A 108 -13.17 12.92 -21.32
C LYS A 108 -13.91 11.58 -21.21
N SER A 109 -14.59 11.13 -22.27
CA SER A 109 -15.31 9.85 -22.27
C SER A 109 -14.40 8.66 -21.97
N PHE A 110 -13.18 8.65 -22.51
CA PHE A 110 -12.21 7.59 -22.27
C PHE A 110 -11.69 7.60 -20.82
N SER A 111 -11.44 8.79 -20.27
CA SER A 111 -11.05 8.96 -18.86
C SER A 111 -12.15 8.47 -17.89
N PHE A 112 -13.41 8.79 -18.16
CA PHE A 112 -14.53 8.32 -17.34
C PHE A 112 -14.68 6.80 -17.40
N VAL A 113 -14.59 6.21 -18.60
CA VAL A 113 -14.66 4.75 -18.76
C VAL A 113 -13.54 4.05 -17.99
N ILE A 114 -12.29 4.52 -18.12
CA ILE A 114 -11.15 3.96 -17.38
C ILE A 114 -11.38 4.06 -15.86
N THR A 115 -11.81 5.21 -15.38
CA THR A 115 -12.04 5.42 -13.93
C THR A 115 -13.15 4.50 -13.41
N ILE A 116 -14.26 4.39 -14.13
CA ILE A 116 -15.37 3.49 -13.76
C ILE A 116 -14.90 2.04 -13.73
N LEU A 117 -14.14 1.59 -14.74
CA LEU A 117 -13.61 0.23 -14.77
C LEU A 117 -12.67 -0.05 -13.58
N LEU A 118 -11.77 0.88 -13.24
CA LEU A 118 -10.88 0.72 -12.10
C LEU A 118 -11.66 0.63 -10.77
N VAL A 119 -12.71 1.44 -10.60
CA VAL A 119 -13.57 1.40 -9.41
C VAL A 119 -14.34 0.09 -9.32
N LEU A 120 -14.92 -0.39 -10.43
CA LEU A 120 -15.66 -1.65 -10.48
C LEU A 120 -14.75 -2.86 -10.21
N LEU A 121 -13.53 -2.85 -10.72
CA LEU A 121 -12.54 -3.89 -10.43
C LEU A 121 -12.17 -3.89 -8.94
N GLY A 122 -11.90 -2.71 -8.36
CA GLY A 122 -11.57 -2.59 -6.94
C GLY A 122 -12.71 -3.06 -6.03
N SER A 123 -13.93 -2.56 -6.24
CA SER A 123 -15.10 -2.96 -5.45
C SER A 123 -15.49 -4.42 -5.66
N GLY A 124 -15.39 -4.93 -6.90
CA GLY A 124 -15.63 -6.33 -7.24
C GLY A 124 -14.62 -7.28 -6.58
N SER A 125 -13.36 -6.87 -6.46
CA SER A 125 -12.32 -7.63 -5.76
C SER A 125 -12.66 -7.78 -4.26
N ILE A 126 -13.05 -6.68 -3.61
CA ILE A 126 -13.45 -6.67 -2.20
C ILE A 126 -14.68 -7.55 -1.99
N LEU A 127 -15.70 -7.39 -2.84
CA LEU A 127 -16.90 -8.20 -2.78
C LEU A 127 -16.59 -9.69 -2.97
N GLY A 128 -15.71 -10.03 -3.91
CA GLY A 128 -15.27 -11.41 -4.13
C GLY A 128 -14.57 -12.01 -2.91
N ILE A 129 -13.68 -11.26 -2.26
CA ILE A 129 -13.00 -11.70 -1.03
C ILE A 129 -14.03 -11.92 0.10
N LEU A 130 -14.98 -11.01 0.27
CA LEU A 130 -16.03 -11.11 1.29
C LEU A 130 -16.95 -12.32 1.08
N LEU A 131 -17.28 -12.64 -0.18
CA LEU A 131 -18.09 -13.81 -0.52
C LEU A 131 -17.30 -15.12 -0.40
N TYR A 132 -15.98 -15.09 -0.61
CA TYR A 132 -15.10 -16.25 -0.51
C TYR A 132 -14.76 -16.62 0.94
N TYR A 133 -14.64 -15.64 1.84
CA TYR A 133 -14.40 -15.85 3.29
C TYR A 133 -15.61 -15.48 4.16
N PRO A 134 -16.72 -16.24 4.11
CA PRO A 134 -17.93 -15.94 4.89
C PRO A 134 -17.74 -16.08 6.42
N ARG A 135 -16.62 -16.66 6.88
CA ARG A 135 -16.31 -16.89 8.30
C ARG A 135 -15.73 -15.65 9.01
N ILE A 136 -15.04 -14.75 8.31
CA ILE A 136 -14.38 -13.57 8.91
C ILE A 136 -15.40 -12.57 9.47
N SER A 137 -16.53 -12.35 8.79
CA SER A 137 -17.55 -11.40 9.24
C SER A 137 -18.38 -11.90 10.43
N LEU A 138 -18.52 -13.23 10.60
CA LEU A 138 -19.29 -13.81 11.69
C LEU A 138 -18.52 -13.77 13.02
N ASP A 139 -17.21 -14.04 13.01
CA ASP A 139 -16.40 -14.00 14.25
C ASP A 139 -16.17 -12.57 14.75
N ASP A 140 -15.99 -11.58 13.87
CA ASP A 140 -15.89 -10.17 14.27
C ASP A 140 -17.22 -9.65 14.87
N MET A 141 -18.36 -9.96 14.24
CA MET A 141 -19.68 -9.56 14.75
C MET A 141 -20.03 -10.26 16.08
N ASN A 142 -19.64 -11.53 16.23
CA ASN A 142 -19.83 -12.28 17.48
C ASN A 142 -18.87 -11.84 18.59
N GLY A 143 -17.68 -11.34 18.24
CA GLY A 143 -16.71 -10.79 19.18
C GLY A 143 -17.19 -9.50 19.85
N PHE A 144 -17.90 -8.62 19.11
CA PHE A 144 -18.54 -7.42 19.67
C PHE A 144 -19.86 -7.70 20.41
N ALA A 145 -20.55 -8.79 20.06
CA ALA A 145 -21.80 -9.18 20.72
C ALA A 145 -21.59 -9.89 22.07
N ASN A 146 -20.39 -10.44 22.32
CA ASN A 146 -20.04 -11.21 23.53
C ASN A 146 -19.14 -10.44 24.52
N THR A 147 -18.95 -9.13 24.31
CA THR A 147 -18.40 -8.18 25.28
C THR A 147 -19.48 -7.18 25.69
#